data_AF-A0A9X2DS24-F1
#
_entry.id   AF-A0A9X2DS24-F1
#
_cell.length_a   1.000
_cell.length_b   1.000
_cell.length_c   1.000
_cell.angle_alpha   90.00
_cell.angle_beta   90.00
_cell.angle_gamma   90.00
#
_symmetry.space_group_name_H-M   'P 1'
#
loop_
_entity.id
_entity.type
_entity.pdbx_description
1 polymer ?
#
loop_
_entity_poly.entity_id
_entity_poly.type
_entity_poly.pdbx_seq_one_letter_code
_entity_poly.pdbx_strand_id
1 'polypeptide(L)'
;MDRQSYSEIDLIGQELKEYTRERPSFLGFCISLLEKKRMGNLKIRVPKKTLKRAIAFCKDVERIIEEPFQPAMIIDILLDEFLLELAKKNDVFNIFRNLRSRNYKPIEFVRYNALNSELLQGSLSYNEITLELKRDDILRIEWMLDDLEEQYANHGFTVETVIEILFCDFIEEYRKGGMPKAVDRIIRIYLADE
;
A
#
# COMPACT_ATOMS: atom_id res chain seq x y z
N MET A 1 -11.57 23.61 8.67
CA MET A 1 -10.41 23.04 7.95
C MET A 1 -10.97 21.93 7.09
N ASP A 2 -10.70 21.96 5.79
CA ASP A 2 -11.08 20.85 4.92
C ASP A 2 -10.28 19.61 5.33
N ARG A 3 -10.98 18.51 5.55
CA ARG A 3 -10.41 17.21 5.94
C ARG A 3 -9.54 16.68 4.80
N GLN A 4 -8.33 16.23 5.12
CA GLN A 4 -7.48 15.53 4.15
C GLN A 4 -8.06 14.13 3.87
N SER A 5 -8.16 13.76 2.58
CA SER A 5 -8.47 12.37 2.21
C SER A 5 -7.19 11.55 2.20
N TYR A 6 -7.25 10.33 2.72
CA TYR A 6 -6.11 9.40 2.76
C TYR A 6 -6.24 8.26 1.76
N SER A 7 -7.27 8.24 0.92
CA SER A 7 -7.36 7.36 -0.26
C SER A 7 -8.21 8.01 -1.34
N GLU A 8 -8.22 7.42 -2.54
CA GLU A 8 -9.14 7.83 -3.61
C GLU A 8 -10.62 7.60 -3.22
N ILE A 9 -10.91 6.66 -2.33
CA ILE A 9 -12.27 6.29 -1.93
C ILE A 9 -12.77 7.14 -0.75
N ASP A 10 -11.88 7.67 0.10
CA ASP A 10 -12.20 8.51 1.27
C ASP A 10 -13.18 7.81 2.24
N LEU A 11 -12.82 6.64 2.78
CA LEU A 11 -13.73 5.82 3.59
C LEU A 11 -14.12 6.48 4.91
N ILE A 12 -13.17 7.05 5.66
CA ILE A 12 -13.49 7.80 6.89
C ILE A 12 -14.42 8.98 6.56
N GLY A 13 -14.21 9.67 5.43
CA GLY A 13 -15.08 10.76 4.99
C GLY A 13 -16.51 10.30 4.68
N GLN A 14 -16.68 9.09 4.13
CA GLN A 14 -17.99 8.45 3.96
C GLN A 14 -18.63 8.14 5.31
N GLU A 15 -17.88 7.57 6.26
CA GLU A 15 -18.39 7.17 7.58
C GLU A 15 -18.82 8.36 8.44
N LEU A 16 -18.03 9.44 8.49
CA LEU A 16 -18.37 10.64 9.25
C LEU A 16 -19.65 11.32 8.72
N LYS A 17 -19.89 11.27 7.40
CA LYS A 17 -21.13 11.77 6.78
C LYS A 17 -22.34 10.93 7.18
N GLU A 18 -22.19 9.61 7.29
CA GLU A 18 -23.25 8.72 7.79
C GLU A 18 -23.53 8.98 9.29
N TYR A 19 -22.49 9.18 10.11
CA TYR A 19 -22.60 9.46 11.54
C TYR A 19 -23.36 10.75 11.87
N THR A 20 -23.13 11.84 11.13
CA THR A 20 -23.86 13.10 11.38
C THR A 20 -25.37 13.01 11.13
N ARG A 21 -25.86 11.91 10.53
CA ARG A 21 -27.28 11.67 10.28
C ARG A 21 -27.99 10.84 11.37
N GLU A 22 -27.28 10.08 12.21
CA GLU A 22 -27.88 9.17 13.22
C GLU A 22 -27.21 9.30 14.62
N ARG A 23 -27.99 9.32 15.71
CA ARG A 23 -27.47 9.48 17.10
C ARG A 23 -26.67 8.24 17.55
N PRO A 24 -25.50 8.34 18.20
CA PRO A 24 -24.57 7.21 18.23
C PRO A 24 -24.42 6.53 19.60
N SER A 25 -24.13 5.24 19.56
CA SER A 25 -23.37 4.51 20.58
C SER A 25 -22.05 4.04 19.97
N PHE A 26 -20.93 4.25 20.67
CA PHE A 26 -19.57 3.91 20.22
C PHE A 26 -19.39 2.45 19.75
N LEU A 27 -20.21 1.52 20.24
CA LEU A 27 -20.18 0.13 19.79
C LEU A 27 -20.93 -0.11 18.47
N GLY A 28 -21.92 0.73 18.13
CA GLY A 28 -22.60 0.68 16.83
C GLY A 28 -21.68 1.08 15.66
N PHE A 29 -20.68 1.92 15.94
CA PHE A 29 -19.64 2.37 15.01
C PHE A 29 -18.75 1.21 14.53
N CYS A 30 -18.27 0.36 15.44
CA CYS A 30 -17.49 -0.81 15.06
C CYS A 30 -18.35 -1.92 14.42
N ILE A 31 -19.64 -1.99 14.74
CA ILE A 31 -20.58 -2.98 14.19
C ILE A 31 -20.98 -2.63 12.75
N SER A 32 -21.18 -1.33 12.41
CA SER A 32 -21.42 -0.92 11.02
C SER A 32 -20.19 -1.08 10.12
N LEU A 33 -18.98 -1.00 10.70
CA LEU A 33 -17.71 -1.40 10.04
C LEU A 33 -17.70 -2.90 9.66
N LEU A 34 -18.27 -3.75 10.51
CA LEU A 34 -18.33 -5.21 10.34
C LEU A 34 -19.42 -5.67 9.36
N GLU A 35 -20.48 -4.89 9.15
CA GLU A 35 -21.69 -5.32 8.42
C GLU A 35 -21.66 -5.15 6.89
N LYS A 36 -20.61 -4.58 6.29
CA LYS A 36 -20.48 -4.54 4.82
C LYS A 36 -19.20 -5.20 4.36
N LYS A 37 -19.33 -6.50 4.03
CA LYS A 37 -18.47 -7.29 3.13
C LYS A 37 -18.36 -6.66 1.72
N ARG A 38 -17.99 -5.39 1.63
CA ARG A 38 -17.87 -4.65 0.39
C ARG A 38 -16.40 -4.47 0.12
N MET A 39 -16.00 -4.79 -1.10
CA MET A 39 -14.67 -4.53 -1.60
C MET A 39 -14.57 -3.07 -2.06
N GLY A 40 -13.40 -2.47 -1.97
CA GLY A 40 -13.03 -1.19 -2.54
C GLY A 40 -12.01 -1.39 -3.65
N ASN A 41 -12.15 -0.64 -4.73
CA ASN A 41 -11.21 -0.67 -5.84
C ASN A 41 -10.19 0.47 -5.70
N LEU A 42 -8.92 0.13 -5.54
CA LEU A 42 -7.82 1.10 -5.50
C LEU A 42 -6.90 0.90 -6.69
N LYS A 43 -6.27 1.98 -7.14
CA LYS A 43 -5.25 1.94 -8.18
C LYS A 43 -3.92 2.38 -7.62
N ILE A 44 -2.92 1.53 -7.79
CA ILE A 44 -1.54 1.86 -7.41
C ILE A 44 -0.68 2.04 -8.65
N ARG A 45 0.34 2.89 -8.54
CA ARG A 45 1.29 3.19 -9.61
C ARG A 45 2.61 2.51 -9.32
N VAL A 46 2.96 1.55 -10.17
CA VAL A 46 4.18 0.76 -10.02
C VAL A 46 5.15 1.07 -11.15
N PRO A 47 6.45 1.35 -10.87
CA PRO A 47 7.45 1.50 -11.91
C PRO A 47 7.50 0.26 -12.83
N LYS A 48 7.55 0.46 -14.14
CA LYS A 48 7.54 -0.62 -15.14
C LYS A 48 8.64 -1.66 -14.93
N LYS A 49 9.81 -1.24 -14.44
CA LYS A 49 10.91 -2.16 -14.10
C LYS A 49 10.56 -3.06 -12.92
N THR A 50 9.98 -2.47 -11.87
CA THR A 50 9.49 -3.18 -10.68
C THR A 50 8.40 -4.18 -11.06
N LEU A 51 7.39 -3.75 -11.83
CA LEU A 51 6.33 -4.65 -12.28
C LEU A 51 6.85 -5.84 -13.09
N LYS A 52 7.79 -5.61 -14.03
CA LYS A 52 8.43 -6.70 -14.78
C LYS A 52 9.15 -7.70 -13.86
N ARG A 53 9.81 -7.22 -12.80
CA ARG A 53 10.47 -8.08 -11.82
C ARG A 53 9.46 -8.86 -10.99
N ALA A 54 8.36 -8.23 -10.59
CA ALA A 54 7.28 -8.89 -9.88
C ALA A 54 6.64 -10.01 -10.71
N ILE A 55 6.42 -9.77 -12.01
CA ILE A 55 5.92 -10.81 -12.92
C ILE A 55 6.90 -11.99 -13.01
N ALA A 56 8.21 -11.73 -13.06
CA ALA A 56 9.21 -12.79 -13.05
C ALA A 56 9.18 -13.60 -11.74
N PHE A 57 9.08 -12.90 -10.59
CA PHE A 57 8.90 -13.54 -9.28
C PHE A 57 7.65 -14.41 -9.24
N CYS A 58 6.51 -13.89 -9.72
CA CYS A 58 5.27 -14.65 -9.78
C CYS A 58 5.44 -15.95 -10.57
N LYS A 59 6.08 -15.88 -11.75
CA LYS A 59 6.37 -17.08 -12.56
C LYS A 59 7.28 -18.11 -11.87
N ASP A 60 8.12 -17.68 -10.94
CA ASP A 60 8.92 -18.60 -10.13
C ASP A 60 8.03 -19.29 -9.08
N VAL A 61 7.12 -18.54 -8.44
CA VAL A 61 6.11 -19.07 -7.52
C VAL A 61 5.15 -20.04 -8.22
N GLU A 62 4.56 -19.65 -9.36
CA GLU A 62 3.64 -20.48 -10.17
C GLU A 62 4.26 -21.85 -10.52
N ARG A 63 5.57 -21.87 -10.82
CA ARG A 63 6.29 -23.11 -11.12
C ARG A 63 6.45 -24.05 -9.92
N ILE A 64 6.35 -23.53 -8.70
CA ILE A 64 6.52 -24.30 -7.47
C ILE A 64 5.17 -24.76 -6.94
N ILE A 65 4.17 -23.89 -6.96
CA ILE A 65 2.82 -24.19 -6.43
C ILE A 65 1.90 -24.82 -7.49
N GLU A 66 2.31 -24.81 -8.76
CA GLU A 66 1.55 -25.33 -9.91
C GLU A 66 0.18 -24.64 -10.13
N GLU A 67 0.03 -23.41 -9.64
CA GLU A 67 -1.19 -22.60 -9.71
C GLU A 67 -0.90 -21.17 -10.21
N PRO A 68 -1.89 -20.48 -10.82
CA PRO A 68 -1.73 -19.10 -11.24
C PRO A 68 -1.43 -18.16 -10.07
N PHE A 69 -0.39 -17.35 -10.19
CA PHE A 69 0.03 -16.43 -9.15
C PHE A 69 0.32 -15.06 -9.76
N GLN A 70 -0.28 -14.01 -9.20
CA GLN A 70 -0.26 -12.68 -9.81
C GLN A 70 0.30 -11.61 -8.85
N PRO A 71 0.80 -10.47 -9.38
CA PRO A 71 1.31 -9.38 -8.54
C PRO A 71 0.33 -8.88 -7.48
N ALA A 72 -0.98 -8.91 -7.75
CA ALA A 72 -2.01 -8.55 -6.78
C ALA A 72 -1.97 -9.45 -5.53
N MET A 73 -1.69 -10.75 -5.69
CA MET A 73 -1.60 -11.70 -4.57
C MET A 73 -0.38 -11.43 -3.69
N ILE A 74 0.73 -10.94 -4.27
CA ILE A 74 1.87 -10.44 -3.47
C ILE A 74 1.43 -9.25 -2.63
N ILE A 75 0.67 -8.33 -3.23
CA ILE A 75 0.19 -7.13 -2.54
C ILE A 75 -0.72 -7.50 -1.39
N ASP A 76 -1.66 -8.42 -1.60
CA ASP A 76 -2.58 -8.90 -0.56
C ASP A 76 -1.80 -9.49 0.62
N ILE A 77 -0.84 -10.39 0.35
CA ILE A 77 0.03 -10.97 1.39
C ILE A 77 0.81 -9.90 2.16
N LEU A 78 1.43 -8.94 1.45
CA LEU A 78 2.20 -7.87 2.08
C LEU A 78 1.31 -6.93 2.91
N LEU A 79 0.07 -6.70 2.45
CA LEU A 79 -0.90 -5.87 3.13
C LEU A 79 -1.39 -6.54 4.41
N ASP A 80 -1.71 -7.83 4.36
CA ASP A 80 -2.14 -8.61 5.52
C ASP A 80 -1.05 -8.65 6.59
N GLU A 81 0.21 -8.87 6.19
CA GLU A 81 1.35 -8.80 7.12
C GLU A 81 1.49 -7.41 7.75
N PHE A 82 1.37 -6.36 6.93
CA PHE A 82 1.46 -4.97 7.40
C PHE A 82 0.35 -4.64 8.41
N LEU A 83 -0.89 -5.01 8.11
CA LEU A 83 -2.04 -4.79 9.00
C LEU A 83 -1.92 -5.60 10.29
N LEU A 84 -1.40 -6.81 10.20
CA LEU A 84 -1.10 -7.63 11.37
C LEU A 84 -0.02 -7.01 12.25
N GLU A 85 1.03 -6.44 11.66
CA GLU A 85 2.04 -5.68 12.40
C GLU A 85 1.46 -4.42 13.06
N LEU A 86 0.62 -3.68 12.35
CA LEU A 86 -0.08 -2.50 12.84
C LEU A 86 -0.93 -2.85 14.07
N ALA A 87 -1.74 -3.90 13.97
CA ALA A 87 -2.59 -4.38 15.06
C ALA A 87 -1.80 -4.87 16.28
N LYS A 88 -0.65 -5.52 16.07
CA LYS A 88 0.18 -6.07 17.16
C LYS A 88 1.00 -5.02 17.89
N LYS A 89 1.62 -4.09 17.16
CA LYS A 89 2.59 -3.15 17.72
C LYS A 89 1.92 -1.88 18.22
N ASN A 90 0.80 -1.48 17.62
CA ASN A 90 0.16 -0.18 17.82
C ASN A 90 1.16 1.00 17.82
N ASP A 91 2.23 0.85 17.01
CA ASP A 91 3.36 1.77 16.96
C ASP A 91 3.41 2.40 15.57
N VAL A 92 2.40 3.22 15.34
CA VAL A 92 2.15 3.97 14.11
C VAL A 92 3.38 4.80 13.71
N PHE A 93 4.11 5.31 14.70
CA PHE A 93 5.32 6.10 14.51
C PHE A 93 6.48 5.32 13.88
N ASN A 94 6.81 4.13 14.42
CA ASN A 94 7.88 3.32 13.85
C ASN A 94 7.49 2.76 12.48
N ILE A 95 6.20 2.44 12.28
CA ILE A 95 5.67 2.07 10.96
C ILE A 95 5.87 3.19 9.95
N PHE A 96 5.51 4.43 10.31
CA PHE A 96 5.72 5.60 9.47
C PHE A 96 7.20 5.86 9.15
N ARG A 97 8.08 5.78 10.15
CA ARG A 97 9.53 5.92 9.94
C ARG A 97 10.04 4.88 8.94
N ASN A 98 9.56 3.64 9.05
CA ASN A 98 9.91 2.57 8.11
C ASN A 98 9.42 2.89 6.70
N LEU A 99 8.15 3.29 6.54
CA LEU A 99 7.59 3.68 5.24
C LEU A 99 8.36 4.85 4.62
N ARG A 100 8.69 5.88 5.40
CA ARG A 100 9.46 7.05 4.93
C ARG A 100 10.88 6.66 4.51
N SER A 101 11.54 5.77 5.24
CA SER A 101 12.89 5.30 4.88
C SER A 101 12.94 4.49 3.59
N ARG A 102 11.81 3.87 3.21
CA ARG A 102 11.62 3.04 2.00
C ARG A 102 10.99 3.81 0.84
N ASN A 103 10.51 5.03 1.07
CA ASN A 103 9.92 5.87 0.03
C ASN A 103 11.03 6.44 -0.88
N TYR A 104 11.50 5.60 -1.81
CA TYR A 104 12.44 5.98 -2.86
C TYR A 104 11.70 6.79 -3.93
N LYS A 105 11.33 8.04 -3.63
CA LYS A 105 11.05 8.98 -4.71
C LYS A 105 12.35 9.13 -5.52
N PRO A 106 12.35 8.85 -6.83
CA PRO A 106 13.55 8.98 -7.66
C PRO A 106 14.04 10.42 -7.58
N ILE A 107 15.34 10.60 -7.36
CA ILE A 107 15.97 11.92 -7.45
C ILE A 107 15.84 12.39 -8.91
N GLU A 108 15.14 13.49 -9.14
CA GLU A 108 15.05 14.13 -10.44
C GLU A 108 16.40 14.81 -10.77
N PHE A 109 17.06 14.36 -11.83
CA PHE A 109 18.29 15.00 -12.30
C PHE A 109 17.94 16.12 -13.29
N VAL A 110 18.11 17.37 -12.88
CA VAL A 110 18.06 18.52 -13.80
C VAL A 110 19.44 18.67 -14.44
N ARG A 111 19.54 18.52 -15.77
CA ARG A 111 20.77 18.85 -16.49
C ARG A 111 20.72 20.31 -16.89
N TYR A 112 21.59 21.12 -16.30
CA TYR A 112 21.76 22.52 -16.71
C TYR A 112 22.70 22.59 -17.91
N ASN A 113 22.16 22.92 -19.08
CA ASN A 113 22.94 23.42 -20.20
C ASN A 113 22.66 24.93 -20.35
N ALA A 114 23.68 25.71 -20.74
CA ALA A 114 23.72 27.18 -20.71
C ALA A 114 22.62 27.92 -21.50
N LEU A 115 21.73 27.19 -22.19
CA LEU A 115 20.65 27.76 -23.01
C LEU A 115 19.26 27.18 -22.74
N ASN A 116 19.12 26.06 -22.01
CA ASN A 116 17.83 25.46 -21.63
C ASN A 116 18.00 24.50 -20.45
N SER A 117 17.08 24.54 -19.48
CA SER A 117 16.90 23.47 -18.49
C SER A 117 16.03 22.38 -19.11
N GLU A 118 16.64 21.27 -19.54
CA GLU A 118 15.89 20.06 -19.86
C GLU A 118 15.81 19.20 -18.60
N LEU A 119 14.59 18.95 -18.14
CA LEU A 119 14.34 17.87 -17.20
C LEU A 119 14.71 16.57 -17.92
N LEU A 120 15.89 16.01 -17.61
CA LEU A 120 16.14 14.61 -17.87
C LEU A 120 15.29 13.81 -16.86
N GLN A 121 13.97 13.78 -17.08
CA GLN A 121 13.18 12.67 -16.59
C GLN A 121 13.81 11.44 -17.25
N GLY A 122 14.67 10.73 -16.53
CA GLY A 122 14.83 9.31 -16.77
C GLY A 122 13.43 8.74 -16.57
N SER A 123 12.65 8.66 -17.65
CA SER A 123 11.21 8.52 -17.57
C SER A 123 10.91 7.18 -16.92
N LEU A 124 10.67 7.23 -15.62
CA LEU A 124 10.11 6.11 -14.90
C LEU A 124 8.69 6.01 -15.42
N SER A 125 8.53 5.19 -16.44
CA SER A 125 7.23 4.76 -16.91
C SER A 125 6.61 3.93 -15.79
N TYR A 126 5.43 4.34 -15.34
CA TYR A 126 4.61 3.61 -14.37
C TYR A 126 3.54 2.80 -15.12
N ASN A 127 3.06 1.74 -14.49
CA ASN A 127 1.83 1.06 -14.86
C ASN A 127 0.88 1.12 -13.66
N GLU A 128 -0.42 1.11 -13.94
CA GLU A 128 -1.44 1.02 -12.90
C GLU A 128 -1.77 -0.45 -12.64
N ILE A 129 -1.90 -0.81 -11.36
CA ILE A 129 -2.49 -2.07 -10.92
C ILE A 129 -3.77 -1.73 -10.17
N THR A 130 -4.89 -2.28 -10.63
CA THR A 130 -6.17 -2.19 -9.92
C THR A 130 -6.23 -3.31 -8.90
N LEU A 131 -6.53 -2.97 -7.65
CA LEU A 131 -6.65 -3.88 -6.53
C LEU A 131 -8.08 -3.84 -6.02
N GLU A 132 -8.63 -5.01 -5.73
CA GLU A 132 -9.91 -5.15 -5.05
C GLU A 132 -9.63 -5.56 -3.61
N LEU A 133 -9.75 -4.62 -2.67
CA LEU A 133 -9.39 -4.83 -1.27
C LEU A 133 -10.62 -4.79 -0.37
N LYS A 134 -10.57 -5.46 0.79
CA LYS A 134 -11.65 -5.32 1.78
C LYS A 134 -11.68 -3.88 2.27
N ARG A 135 -12.88 -3.29 2.37
CA ARG A 135 -13.02 -1.92 2.91
C ARG A 135 -12.46 -1.77 4.32
N ASP A 136 -12.58 -2.80 5.16
CA ASP A 136 -12.01 -2.80 6.53
C ASP A 136 -10.48 -2.60 6.49
N ASP A 137 -9.79 -3.27 5.56
CA ASP A 137 -8.34 -3.15 5.40
C ASP A 137 -7.94 -1.74 4.95
N ILE A 138 -8.65 -1.18 3.96
CA ILE A 138 -8.44 0.21 3.50
C ILE A 138 -8.67 1.18 4.65
N LEU A 139 -9.77 1.02 5.38
CA LEU A 139 -10.19 1.91 6.45
C LEU A 139 -9.20 1.90 7.62
N ARG A 140 -8.66 0.73 7.99
CA ARG A 140 -7.61 0.61 9.02
C ARG A 140 -6.37 1.44 8.66
N ILE A 141 -5.99 1.45 7.39
CA ILE A 141 -4.85 2.25 6.92
C ILE A 141 -5.22 3.73 6.93
N GLU A 142 -6.42 4.10 6.49
CA GLU A 142 -6.87 5.50 6.60
C GLU A 142 -6.84 6.00 8.05
N TRP A 143 -7.29 5.20 9.02
CA TRP A 143 -7.26 5.57 10.44
C TRP A 143 -5.82 5.75 10.94
N MET A 144 -4.93 4.82 10.58
CA MET A 144 -3.51 4.96 10.90
C MET A 144 -2.90 6.24 10.31
N LEU A 145 -3.29 6.62 9.10
CA LEU A 145 -2.82 7.85 8.45
C LEU A 145 -3.42 9.10 9.11
N ASP A 146 -4.69 9.06 9.53
CA ASP A 146 -5.31 10.15 10.27
C ASP A 146 -4.64 10.36 11.65
N ASP A 147 -4.34 9.27 12.37
CA ASP A 147 -3.59 9.32 13.63
C ASP A 147 -2.18 9.91 13.45
N LEU A 148 -1.55 9.71 12.28
CA LEU A 148 -0.25 10.30 11.95
C LEU A 148 -0.33 11.80 11.72
N GLU A 149 -1.44 12.31 11.22
CA GLU A 149 -1.61 13.73 10.91
C GLU A 149 -1.50 14.61 12.16
N GLU A 150 -1.88 14.09 13.34
CA GLU A 150 -1.70 14.77 14.63
C GLU A 150 -0.22 15.04 14.97
N GLN A 151 0.67 14.14 14.56
CA GLN A 151 2.10 14.21 14.88
C GLN A 151 2.95 14.75 13.72
N TYR A 152 2.52 14.49 12.48
CA TYR A 152 3.19 14.83 11.24
C TYR A 152 2.21 15.44 10.25
N ALA A 153 1.80 16.67 10.54
CA ALA A 153 0.90 17.41 9.67
C ALA A 153 1.42 17.46 8.22
N ASN A 154 0.52 17.23 7.27
CA ASN A 154 0.73 17.17 5.83
C ASN A 154 1.76 16.11 5.43
N HIS A 155 1.73 14.92 6.07
CA HIS A 155 2.67 13.84 5.73
C HIS A 155 2.54 13.36 4.27
N GLY A 156 1.39 13.57 3.64
CA GLY A 156 1.17 13.36 2.21
C GLY A 156 1.15 11.89 1.77
N PHE A 157 0.97 10.97 2.72
CA PHE A 157 0.75 9.55 2.43
C PHE A 157 -0.74 9.29 2.27
N THR A 158 -1.04 8.41 1.33
CA THR A 158 -2.35 7.79 1.11
C THR A 158 -2.24 6.27 1.18
N VAL A 159 -3.36 5.56 1.27
CA VAL A 159 -3.43 4.09 1.23
C VAL A 159 -2.69 3.54 0.01
N GLU A 160 -2.88 4.14 -1.15
CA GLU A 160 -2.21 3.76 -2.40
C GLU A 160 -0.70 3.89 -2.26
N THR A 161 -0.20 5.02 -1.74
CA THR A 161 1.26 5.19 -1.56
C THR A 161 1.86 4.22 -0.54
N VAL A 162 1.11 3.83 0.50
CA VAL A 162 1.57 2.80 1.45
C VAL A 162 1.73 1.47 0.71
N ILE A 163 0.72 1.06 -0.06
CA ILE A 163 0.75 -0.18 -0.85
C ILE A 163 1.88 -0.14 -1.89
N GLU A 164 2.05 0.98 -2.59
CA GLU A 164 3.14 1.18 -3.55
C GLU A 164 4.51 0.98 -2.91
N ILE A 165 4.73 1.54 -1.71
CA ILE A 165 5.98 1.40 -0.97
C ILE A 165 6.21 -0.05 -0.55
N LEU A 166 5.22 -0.71 0.05
CA LEU A 166 5.33 -2.10 0.48
C LEU A 166 5.70 -3.02 -0.69
N PHE A 167 4.99 -2.88 -1.81
CA PHE A 167 5.22 -3.69 -3.00
C PHE A 167 6.56 -3.40 -3.66
N CYS A 168 6.91 -2.12 -3.86
CA CYS A 168 8.16 -1.74 -4.51
C CYS A 168 9.38 -2.13 -3.67
N ASP A 169 9.32 -1.93 -2.35
CA ASP A 169 10.39 -2.29 -1.41
C ASP A 169 10.62 -3.80 -1.41
N PHE A 170 9.55 -4.61 -1.32
CA PHE A 170 9.65 -6.06 -1.41
C PHE A 170 10.35 -6.51 -2.71
N ILE A 171 9.93 -5.98 -3.86
CA ILE A 171 10.50 -6.39 -5.15
C ILE A 171 11.95 -5.93 -5.30
N GLU A 172 12.30 -4.74 -4.80
CA GLU A 172 13.69 -4.26 -4.84
C GLU A 172 14.61 -5.05 -3.91
N GLU A 173 14.16 -5.38 -2.71
CA GLU A 173 14.93 -6.22 -1.79
C GLU A 173 15.11 -7.65 -2.33
N TYR A 174 14.09 -8.20 -3.01
CA TYR A 174 14.23 -9.47 -3.73
C TYR A 174 15.28 -9.35 -4.84
N ARG A 175 15.21 -8.29 -5.65
CA ARG A 175 16.14 -8.05 -6.77
C ARG A 175 17.60 -7.93 -6.31
N LYS A 176 17.85 -7.31 -5.16
CA LYS A 176 19.20 -7.16 -4.59
C LYS A 176 19.74 -8.45 -3.96
N GLY A 177 18.92 -9.51 -3.88
CA GLY A 177 19.28 -10.73 -3.17
C GLY A 177 19.21 -10.59 -1.64
N GLY A 178 18.57 -9.52 -1.13
CA GLY A 178 18.39 -9.28 0.30
C GLY A 178 17.42 -10.26 0.97
N MET A 179 16.67 -11.03 0.17
CA MET A 179 15.69 -12.01 0.66
C MET A 179 15.89 -13.39 0.00
N PRO A 180 16.90 -14.18 0.42
CA PRO A 180 17.19 -15.49 -0.17
C PRO A 180 16.05 -16.52 -0.01
N LYS A 181 15.04 -16.23 0.84
CA LYS A 181 13.86 -17.06 1.08
C LYS A 181 12.54 -16.34 0.75
N ALA A 182 12.58 -15.28 -0.07
CA ALA A 182 11.36 -14.53 -0.42
C ALA A 182 10.27 -15.42 -1.01
N VAL A 183 10.66 -16.29 -1.95
CA VAL A 183 9.73 -17.24 -2.61
C VAL A 183 9.12 -18.19 -1.59
N ASP A 184 9.94 -18.88 -0.79
CA ASP A 184 9.46 -19.80 0.26
C ASP A 184 8.54 -19.12 1.27
N ARG A 185 8.84 -17.86 1.63
CA ARG A 185 8.03 -17.07 2.56
C ARG A 185 6.65 -16.77 1.96
N ILE A 186 6.61 -16.27 0.72
CA ILE A 186 5.34 -15.97 0.04
C ILE A 186 4.50 -17.22 -0.11
N ILE A 187 5.09 -18.33 -0.57
CA ILE A 187 4.40 -19.62 -0.71
C ILE A 187 3.83 -20.09 0.62
N ARG A 188 4.62 -20.00 1.70
CA ARG A 188 4.16 -20.44 3.03
C ARG A 188 2.92 -19.66 3.49
N ILE A 189 2.90 -18.35 3.28
CA ILE A 189 1.77 -17.51 3.70
C ILE A 189 0.58 -17.81 2.80
N TYR A 190 0.78 -17.82 1.48
CA TYR A 190 -0.25 -18.11 0.50
C TYR A 190 -0.99 -19.43 0.79
N LEU A 191 -0.24 -20.52 1.02
CA LEU A 191 -0.82 -21.84 1.31
C LEU A 191 -1.39 -22.00 2.73
N ALA A 192 -1.13 -21.05 3.63
CA ALA A 192 -1.70 -21.08 4.98
C ALA A 192 -3.09 -20.42 5.06
N ASP A 193 -3.42 -19.59 4.07
CA ASP A 193 -4.68 -18.85 3.98
C ASP A 193 -5.75 -19.55 3.10
N GLU A 194 -5.38 -20.68 2.45
CA GLU A 194 -6.31 -21.64 1.80
C GLU A 194 -6.88 -22.68 2.77
#